data_AF-A0A5A7S1A4-F1
#
_entry.id   AF-A0A5A7S1A4-F1
#
_cell.length_a   1.000
_cell.length_b   1.000
_cell.length_c   1.000
_cell.angle_alpha   90.00
_cell.angle_beta   90.00
_cell.angle_gamma   90.00
#
_symmetry.space_group_name_H-M   'P 1'
#
loop_
_entity.id
_entity.type
_entity.pdbx_description
1 polymer ?
#
loop_
_entity_poly.entity_id
_entity_poly.type
_entity_poly.pdbx_seq_one_letter_code
_entity_poly.pdbx_strand_id
1 'polypeptide(L)'
;LDEVQNLPGWERWVRAMMEKNEDTRIIVTGSSSKIMGVELSHILTGRYIDVRVYPLSFIEYLRFRDVSTENIDIRRREVENAFMEYLEYGGFPTVVLTKDREMRREFLKELFESIVTRDIAARYSLRKIHELKSSVVILLQSISAMSSVQKVVNILKSTGVKISPVTVNEYLHYLQESLLFQFVPIFSYKVKDHMQYPKKVYCVDTGLINAVAFRMSENLGRLAENVVATELFHRYGDNSVFYWKDRMGREVDFVIVENRKPLQLIQVTWDVGNRRTRDREIRAILSAAEELSVDKLLILTANTEERLRINQRDIEMVPIWKWLLQAESR
;
A
#
# COMPACT_ATOMS: atom_id res chain seq x y z
N LEU A 1 3.74 18.83 -18.38
CA LEU A 1 4.37 19.81 -17.49
C LEU A 1 4.89 19.03 -16.31
N ASP A 2 6.19 19.09 -16.05
CA ASP A 2 6.81 18.29 -14.99
C ASP A 2 7.12 19.13 -13.75
N GLU A 3 6.98 18.50 -12.59
CA GLU A 3 7.28 19.10 -11.27
C GLU A 3 6.64 20.48 -11.07
N VAL A 4 5.38 20.64 -11.50
CA VAL A 4 4.68 21.93 -11.55
C VAL A 4 4.51 22.59 -10.19
N GLN A 5 4.57 21.84 -9.09
CA GLN A 5 4.52 22.38 -7.74
C GLN A 5 5.66 23.36 -7.41
N ASN A 6 6.70 23.39 -8.24
CA ASN A 6 7.81 24.33 -8.14
C ASN A 6 7.59 25.63 -8.96
N LEU A 7 6.49 25.74 -9.71
CA LEU A 7 6.21 26.84 -10.62
C LEU A 7 4.95 27.62 -10.18
N PRO A 8 5.07 28.76 -9.50
CA PRO A 8 3.90 29.55 -9.08
C PRO A 8 2.99 29.95 -10.25
N GLY A 9 1.68 29.74 -10.11
CA GLY A 9 0.66 30.19 -11.07
C GLY A 9 0.48 29.30 -12.31
N TRP A 10 1.08 28.10 -12.32
CA TRP A 10 0.94 27.13 -13.40
C TRP A 10 -0.52 26.73 -13.66
N GLU A 11 -1.36 26.73 -12.63
CA GLU A 11 -2.78 26.32 -12.69
C GLU A 11 -3.57 27.26 -13.61
N ARG A 12 -3.29 28.57 -13.52
CA ARG A 12 -3.94 29.60 -14.35
C ARG A 12 -3.52 29.47 -15.81
N TRP A 13 -2.26 29.12 -16.05
CA TRP A 13 -1.75 28.88 -17.40
C TRP A 13 -2.43 27.65 -18.02
N VAL A 14 -2.51 26.54 -17.27
CA VAL A 14 -3.21 25.32 -17.73
C VAL A 14 -4.66 25.63 -18.07
N ARG A 15 -5.38 26.34 -17.19
CA ARG A 15 -6.77 26.74 -17.45
C ARG A 15 -6.90 27.57 -18.73
N ALA A 16 -6.06 28.58 -18.91
CA ALA A 16 -6.09 29.44 -20.09
C ALA A 16 -5.78 28.67 -21.39
N MET A 17 -4.91 27.67 -21.33
CA MET A 17 -4.60 26.82 -22.48
C MET A 17 -5.77 25.88 -22.83
N MET A 18 -6.43 25.29 -21.84
CA MET A 18 -7.62 24.46 -22.05
C MET A 18 -8.79 25.27 -22.61
N GLU A 19 -8.98 26.53 -22.15
CA GLU A 19 -10.04 27.41 -22.64
C GLU A 19 -9.81 27.88 -24.09
N LYS A 20 -8.56 27.92 -24.55
CA LYS A 20 -8.23 28.29 -25.94
C LYS A 20 -8.49 27.17 -26.93
N ASN A 21 -8.42 25.91 -26.50
CA ASN A 21 -8.58 24.76 -27.39
C ASN A 21 -9.03 23.52 -26.59
N GLU A 22 -10.29 23.12 -26.82
CA GLU A 22 -10.92 21.98 -26.16
C GLU A 22 -10.26 20.63 -26.50
N ASP A 23 -9.52 20.54 -27.62
CA ASP A 23 -8.80 19.32 -28.02
C ASP A 23 -7.41 19.18 -27.36
N THR A 24 -6.99 20.15 -26.56
CA THR A 24 -5.66 20.12 -25.93
C THR A 24 -5.64 19.24 -24.69
N ARG A 25 -4.89 18.13 -24.75
CA ARG A 25 -4.60 17.29 -23.59
C ARG A 25 -3.32 17.76 -22.90
N ILE A 26 -3.43 18.16 -21.64
CA ILE A 26 -2.30 18.59 -20.81
C ILE A 26 -2.07 17.54 -19.73
N ILE A 27 -0.90 16.90 -19.75
CA ILE A 27 -0.45 16.02 -18.68
C ILE A 27 0.42 16.82 -17.74
N VAL A 28 0.12 16.72 -16.45
CA VAL A 28 0.82 17.38 -15.37
C VAL A 28 1.34 16.33 -14.42
N THR A 29 2.63 16.40 -14.08
CA THR A 29 3.28 15.48 -13.16
C THR A 29 3.88 16.26 -12.00
N GLY A 30 4.04 15.56 -10.88
CA GLY A 30 4.91 15.97 -9.81
C GLY A 30 4.88 15.00 -8.64
N SER A 31 6.01 14.95 -7.97
CA SER A 31 6.31 14.08 -6.84
C SER A 31 5.57 14.44 -5.54
N SER A 32 4.90 15.59 -5.49
CA SER A 32 4.21 16.07 -4.29
C SER A 32 2.71 16.19 -4.48
N SER A 33 1.93 15.76 -3.49
CA SER A 33 0.49 16.09 -3.42
C SER A 33 0.21 17.59 -3.22
N LYS A 34 1.20 18.49 -3.34
CA LYS A 34 0.98 19.93 -3.57
C LYS A 34 0.19 20.19 -4.85
N ILE A 35 0.32 19.32 -5.84
CA ILE A 35 -0.53 19.32 -7.04
C ILE A 35 -2.00 19.07 -6.67
N MET A 36 -2.28 18.44 -5.53
CA MET A 36 -3.63 18.07 -5.10
C MET A 36 -4.22 19.07 -4.08
N GLY A 37 -3.65 20.27 -3.96
CA GLY A 37 -4.10 21.27 -3.00
C GLY A 37 -5.50 21.82 -3.29
N VAL A 38 -6.15 22.36 -2.26
CA VAL A 38 -7.45 23.06 -2.33
C VAL A 38 -7.47 24.17 -3.40
N GLU A 39 -6.33 24.80 -3.66
CA GLU A 39 -6.22 25.83 -4.71
C GLU A 39 -6.40 25.26 -6.13
N LEU A 40 -5.90 24.04 -6.39
CA LEU A 40 -6.08 23.38 -7.68
C LEU A 40 -7.52 22.97 -7.92
N SER A 41 -8.15 22.42 -6.88
CA SER A 41 -9.54 22.02 -6.94
C SER A 41 -10.48 23.20 -7.15
N HIS A 42 -10.09 24.44 -6.81
CA HIS A 42 -10.82 25.66 -7.15
C HIS A 42 -10.56 26.17 -8.59
N ILE A 43 -9.34 26.03 -9.12
CA ILE A 43 -8.97 26.62 -10.43
C ILE A 43 -9.35 25.69 -11.59
N LEU A 44 -9.26 24.37 -11.39
CA LEU A 44 -9.48 23.35 -12.41
C LEU A 44 -10.66 22.43 -12.10
N THR A 45 -11.57 22.82 -11.18
CA THR A 45 -12.68 21.96 -10.70
C THR A 45 -13.40 21.21 -11.82
N GLY A 46 -13.41 19.88 -11.75
CA GLY A 46 -14.11 19.01 -12.70
C GLY A 46 -13.49 18.92 -14.10
N ARG A 47 -12.33 19.53 -14.35
CA ARG A 47 -11.62 19.55 -15.65
C ARG A 47 -10.34 18.72 -15.66
N TYR A 48 -10.06 17.97 -14.61
CA TYR A 48 -8.90 17.08 -14.53
C TYR A 48 -9.27 15.73 -13.94
N ILE A 49 -8.45 14.73 -14.25
CA ILE A 49 -8.51 13.41 -13.66
C ILE A 49 -7.20 13.20 -12.91
N ASP A 50 -7.30 12.90 -11.63
CA ASP A 50 -6.14 12.53 -10.82
C ASP A 50 -5.77 11.07 -11.07
N VAL A 51 -4.49 10.85 -11.37
CA VAL A 51 -3.91 9.51 -11.47
C VAL A 51 -2.77 9.41 -10.48
N ARG A 52 -2.91 8.51 -9.51
CA ARG A 52 -1.82 8.18 -8.58
C ARG A 52 -0.87 7.22 -9.26
N VAL A 53 0.42 7.55 -9.21
CA VAL A 53 1.48 6.68 -9.69
C VAL A 53 2.20 6.11 -8.49
N TYR A 54 2.19 4.79 -8.39
CA TYR A 54 2.88 4.04 -7.35
C TYR A 54 4.22 3.51 -7.89
N PRO A 55 5.09 2.95 -7.03
CA PRO A 55 6.24 2.18 -7.48
C PRO A 55 5.83 1.05 -8.44
N LEU A 56 6.79 0.53 -9.21
CA LEU A 56 6.52 -0.51 -10.20
C LEU A 56 5.76 -1.68 -9.55
N SER A 57 4.64 -2.05 -10.16
CA SER A 57 3.99 -3.33 -9.89
C SER A 57 4.97 -4.47 -10.19
N PHE A 58 4.71 -5.68 -9.68
CA PHE A 58 5.64 -6.78 -9.90
C PHE A 58 5.80 -7.15 -11.38
N ILE A 59 4.75 -7.02 -12.19
CA ILE A 59 4.84 -7.25 -13.64
C ILE A 59 5.74 -6.20 -14.32
N GLU A 60 5.66 -4.93 -13.92
CA GLU A 60 6.55 -3.88 -14.41
C GLU A 60 7.98 -4.06 -13.89
N TYR A 61 8.15 -4.51 -12.65
CA TYR A 61 9.44 -4.86 -12.09
C TYR A 61 10.15 -5.92 -12.94
N LEU A 62 9.43 -6.99 -13.34
CA LEU A 62 10.00 -8.01 -14.23
C LEU A 62 10.42 -7.43 -15.58
N ARG A 63 9.63 -6.51 -16.15
CA ARG A 63 10.00 -5.80 -17.40
C ARG A 63 11.26 -4.96 -17.23
N PHE A 64 11.38 -4.21 -16.12
CA PHE A 64 12.58 -3.43 -15.81
C PHE A 64 13.82 -4.30 -15.54
N ARG A 65 13.63 -5.58 -15.26
CA ARG A 65 14.70 -6.57 -15.04
C ARG A 65 14.94 -7.49 -16.23
N ASP A 66 14.26 -7.26 -17.35
CA ASP A 66 14.31 -8.10 -18.55
C ASP A 66 13.98 -9.59 -18.27
N VAL A 67 13.14 -9.86 -17.27
CA VAL A 67 12.65 -11.20 -16.95
C VAL A 67 11.34 -11.42 -17.69
N SER A 68 11.33 -12.33 -18.68
CA SER A 68 10.09 -12.61 -19.42
C SER A 68 9.15 -13.52 -18.64
N THR A 69 7.85 -13.26 -18.82
CA THR A 69 6.75 -14.00 -18.23
C THR A 69 6.24 -15.13 -19.14
N GLU A 70 6.86 -15.31 -20.31
CA GLU A 70 6.54 -16.39 -21.23
C GLU A 70 7.07 -17.73 -20.71
N ASN A 71 6.31 -18.80 -20.92
CA ASN A 71 6.65 -20.16 -20.45
C ASN A 71 6.97 -20.19 -18.95
N ILE A 72 6.11 -19.56 -18.14
CA ILE A 72 6.38 -19.34 -16.72
C ILE A 72 6.64 -20.61 -15.91
N ASP A 73 6.06 -21.74 -16.31
CA ASP A 73 6.31 -23.03 -15.67
C ASP A 73 7.80 -23.45 -15.76
N ILE A 74 8.47 -23.08 -16.86
CA ILE A 74 9.91 -23.32 -17.07
C ILE A 74 10.74 -22.29 -16.30
N ARG A 75 10.32 -21.02 -16.34
CA ARG A 75 11.03 -19.88 -15.72
C ARG A 75 10.64 -19.64 -14.26
N ARG A 76 9.89 -20.56 -13.65
CA ARG A 76 9.31 -20.39 -12.31
C ARG A 76 10.32 -19.94 -11.26
N ARG A 77 11.48 -20.60 -11.19
CA ARG A 77 12.54 -20.26 -10.21
C ARG A 77 13.08 -18.84 -10.41
N GLU A 78 13.20 -18.40 -11.65
CA GLU A 78 13.68 -17.05 -11.97
C GLU A 78 12.67 -16.00 -11.49
N VAL A 79 11.38 -16.22 -11.75
CA VAL A 79 10.30 -15.34 -11.29
C VAL A 79 10.17 -15.35 -9.77
N GLU A 80 10.27 -16.51 -9.11
CA GLU A 80 10.26 -16.63 -7.66
C GLU A 80 11.45 -15.89 -7.03
N ASN A 81 12.66 -16.00 -7.60
CA ASN A 81 13.83 -15.24 -7.14
C ASN A 81 13.63 -13.74 -7.33
N ALA A 82 13.08 -13.32 -8.48
CA ALA A 82 12.74 -11.92 -8.74
C ALA A 82 11.70 -11.40 -7.74
N PHE A 83 10.73 -12.22 -7.35
CA PHE A 83 9.75 -11.88 -6.32
C PHE A 83 10.40 -11.70 -4.94
N MET A 84 11.36 -12.56 -4.57
CA MET A 84 12.12 -12.38 -3.33
C MET A 84 12.96 -11.09 -3.34
N GLU A 85 13.58 -10.74 -4.47
CA GLU A 85 14.25 -9.45 -4.61
C GLU A 85 13.29 -8.26 -4.57
N TYR A 86 12.09 -8.40 -5.13
CA TYR A 86 11.05 -7.38 -5.06
C TYR A 86 10.56 -7.16 -3.62
N LEU A 87 10.35 -8.22 -2.85
CA LEU A 87 10.05 -8.10 -1.41
C LEU A 87 11.17 -7.40 -0.65
N GLU A 88 12.43 -7.67 -1.01
CA GLU A 88 13.62 -7.12 -0.35
C GLU A 88 13.83 -5.63 -0.63
N TYR A 89 13.68 -5.22 -1.89
CA TYR A 89 14.12 -3.90 -2.36
C TYR A 89 13.02 -3.02 -2.96
N GLY A 90 11.82 -3.56 -3.11
CA GLY A 90 10.67 -2.85 -3.67
C GLY A 90 10.74 -2.59 -5.17
N GLY A 91 9.85 -1.71 -5.62
CA GLY A 91 9.56 -1.39 -7.01
C GLY A 91 10.01 0.00 -7.48
N PHE A 92 10.76 0.77 -6.69
CA PHE A 92 11.22 2.09 -7.15
C PHE A 92 12.16 1.97 -8.37
N PRO A 93 11.84 2.59 -9.53
CA PRO A 93 12.58 2.37 -10.77
C PRO A 93 14.11 2.49 -10.66
N THR A 94 14.60 3.56 -10.02
CA THR A 94 16.04 3.79 -9.81
C THR A 94 16.70 2.66 -9.02
N VAL A 95 16.00 2.11 -8.01
CA VAL A 95 16.48 1.01 -7.17
C VAL A 95 16.46 -0.31 -7.96
N VAL A 96 15.47 -0.53 -8.80
CA VAL A 96 15.33 -1.74 -9.64
C VAL A 96 16.45 -1.84 -10.67
N LEU A 97 16.80 -0.71 -11.29
CA LEU A 97 17.87 -0.60 -12.30
C LEU A 97 19.28 -0.64 -11.69
N THR A 98 19.41 -0.36 -10.39
CA THR A 98 20.69 -0.38 -9.70
C THR A 98 21.13 -1.82 -9.39
N LYS A 99 22.33 -2.21 -9.83
CA LYS A 99 22.87 -3.57 -9.63
C LYS A 99 23.48 -3.76 -8.25
N ASP A 100 24.17 -2.76 -7.72
CA ASP A 100 24.88 -2.87 -6.44
C ASP A 100 23.91 -2.83 -5.25
N ARG A 101 24.06 -3.79 -4.33
CA ARG A 101 23.14 -3.98 -3.21
C ARG A 101 23.25 -2.89 -2.15
N GLU A 102 24.45 -2.33 -1.95
CA GLU A 102 24.64 -1.22 -0.99
C GLU A 102 24.04 0.06 -1.56
N MET A 103 24.31 0.38 -2.83
CA MET A 103 23.73 1.54 -3.49
C MET A 103 22.20 1.49 -3.52
N ARG A 104 21.59 0.32 -3.74
CA ARG A 104 20.12 0.16 -3.61
C ARG A 104 19.62 0.58 -2.24
N ARG A 105 20.31 0.18 -1.16
CA ARG A 105 19.94 0.55 0.21
C ARG A 105 20.12 2.04 0.48
N GLU A 106 21.23 2.62 0.02
CA GLU A 106 21.48 4.05 0.20
C GLU A 106 20.44 4.89 -0.55
N PHE A 107 20.10 4.54 -1.80
CA PHE A 107 19.01 5.22 -2.52
C PHE A 107 17.67 5.13 -1.79
N LEU A 108 17.32 3.98 -1.22
CA LEU A 108 16.08 3.83 -0.45
C LEU A 108 16.09 4.69 0.82
N LYS A 109 17.22 4.79 1.53
CA LYS A 109 17.36 5.67 2.70
C LYS A 109 17.26 7.14 2.33
N GLU A 110 17.93 7.57 1.26
CA GLU A 110 17.87 8.93 0.75
C GLU A 110 16.46 9.30 0.30
N LEU A 111 15.79 8.40 -0.42
CA LEU A 111 14.41 8.58 -0.85
C LEU A 111 13.47 8.74 0.35
N PHE A 112 13.59 7.85 1.34
CA PHE A 112 12.83 7.96 2.58
C PHE A 112 13.06 9.30 3.30
N GLU A 113 14.32 9.70 3.46
CA GLU A 113 14.68 10.95 4.10
C GLU A 113 14.12 12.16 3.34
N SER A 114 14.17 12.13 2.00
CA SER A 114 13.60 13.16 1.13
C SER A 114 12.09 13.27 1.33
N ILE A 115 11.36 12.15 1.32
CA ILE A 115 9.90 12.15 1.53
C ILE A 115 9.55 12.75 2.90
N VAL A 116 10.21 12.28 3.97
CA VAL A 116 9.87 12.72 5.33
C VAL A 116 10.24 14.19 5.56
N THR A 117 11.38 14.66 5.04
CA THR A 117 11.86 16.02 5.29
C THR A 117 11.33 17.04 4.30
N ARG A 118 11.39 16.76 2.99
CA ARG A 118 11.02 17.72 1.94
C ARG A 118 9.53 17.67 1.66
N ASP A 119 8.96 16.48 1.47
CA ASP A 119 7.58 16.35 1.02
C ASP A 119 6.56 16.51 2.15
N ILE A 120 6.96 16.15 3.38
CA ILE A 120 6.13 16.27 4.58
C ILE A 120 6.56 17.44 5.45
N ALA A 121 7.74 17.38 6.06
CA ALA A 121 8.10 18.35 7.10
C ALA A 121 8.19 19.79 6.59
N ALA A 122 8.86 20.02 5.46
CA ALA A 122 8.95 21.36 4.86
C ALA A 122 7.58 21.84 4.36
N ARG A 123 6.78 20.95 3.75
CA ARG A 123 5.43 21.30 3.25
C ARG A 123 4.50 21.80 4.36
N TYR A 124 4.43 21.06 5.46
CA TYR A 124 3.55 21.40 6.58
C TYR A 124 4.24 22.29 7.63
N SER A 125 5.44 22.83 7.31
CA SER A 125 6.23 23.69 8.19
C SER A 125 6.43 23.12 9.60
N LEU A 126 6.69 21.81 9.68
CA LEU A 126 6.78 21.09 10.93
C LEU A 126 8.05 21.47 11.68
N ARG A 127 7.88 22.02 12.88
CA ARG A 127 9.00 22.37 13.77
C ARG A 127 9.67 21.16 14.42
N LYS A 128 8.93 20.05 14.57
CA LYS A 128 9.34 18.89 15.35
C LYS A 128 9.51 17.62 14.50
N ILE A 129 10.48 17.67 13.58
CA ILE A 129 10.75 16.59 12.61
C ILE A 129 11.06 15.25 13.30
N HIS A 130 11.73 15.28 14.45
CA HIS A 130 12.03 14.07 15.22
C HIS A 130 10.76 13.28 15.58
N GLU A 131 9.71 13.96 16.02
CA GLU A 131 8.45 13.31 16.40
C GLU A 131 7.77 12.63 15.21
N LEU A 132 7.82 13.25 14.03
CA LEU A 132 7.35 12.65 12.78
C LEU A 132 8.17 11.41 12.44
N LYS A 133 9.51 11.52 12.42
CA LYS A 133 10.41 10.39 12.12
C LYS A 133 10.18 9.21 13.06
N SER A 134 10.06 9.45 14.37
CA SER A 134 9.75 8.38 15.33
C SER A 134 8.40 7.74 15.06
N SER A 135 7.38 8.52 14.68
CA SER A 135 6.07 8.00 14.29
C SER A 135 6.17 7.09 13.08
N VAL A 136 6.93 7.49 12.06
CA VAL A 136 7.17 6.69 10.85
C VAL A 136 7.87 5.37 11.17
N VAL A 137 8.92 5.39 11.98
CA VAL A 137 9.65 4.17 12.37
C VAL A 137 8.72 3.17 13.07
N ILE A 138 7.84 3.65 13.96
CA ILE A 138 6.83 2.80 14.63
C ILE A 138 5.85 2.20 13.63
N LEU A 139 5.41 2.99 12.63
CA LEU A 139 4.51 2.51 11.58
C LEU A 139 5.18 1.45 10.69
N LEU A 140 6.44 1.65 10.29
CA LEU A 140 7.19 0.65 9.53
C LEU A 140 7.36 -0.66 10.31
N GLN A 141 7.61 -0.60 11.62
CA GLN A 141 7.64 -1.79 12.48
C GLN A 141 6.26 -2.45 12.65
N SER A 142 5.19 -1.68 12.46
CA SER A 142 3.81 -2.15 12.58
C SER A 142 3.12 -2.40 11.22
N ILE A 143 3.88 -2.59 10.14
CA ILE A 143 3.34 -2.84 8.80
C ILE A 143 2.41 -4.06 8.74
N SER A 144 1.37 -3.99 7.93
CA SER A 144 0.37 -5.05 7.78
C SER A 144 -0.38 -5.41 9.08
N ALA A 145 -0.19 -4.63 10.15
CA ALA A 145 -0.91 -4.80 11.41
C ALA A 145 -1.85 -3.62 11.66
N MET A 146 -2.89 -3.88 12.45
CA MET A 146 -3.76 -2.84 12.96
C MET A 146 -2.99 -1.89 13.90
N SER A 147 -3.11 -0.60 13.60
CA SER A 147 -2.60 0.50 14.41
C SER A 147 -3.69 1.54 14.66
N SER A 148 -3.66 2.14 15.84
CA SER A 148 -4.52 3.27 16.21
C SER A 148 -3.64 4.43 16.62
N VAL A 149 -4.19 5.65 16.51
CA VAL A 149 -3.53 6.87 16.99
C VAL A 149 -3.04 6.69 18.43
N GLN A 150 -3.88 6.11 19.29
CA GLN A 150 -3.53 5.90 20.70
C GLN A 150 -2.37 4.91 20.88
N LYS A 151 -2.30 3.85 20.06
CA LYS A 151 -1.18 2.88 20.09
C LYS A 151 0.14 3.58 19.76
N VAL A 152 0.17 4.39 18.69
CA VAL A 152 1.36 5.15 18.30
C VAL A 152 1.77 6.15 19.38
N VAL A 153 0.81 6.91 19.94
CA VAL A 153 1.06 7.84 21.06
C VAL A 153 1.67 7.12 22.27
N ASN A 154 1.12 5.95 22.65
CA ASN A 154 1.57 5.21 23.82
C ASN A 154 3.02 4.72 23.63
N ILE A 155 3.36 4.21 22.45
CA ILE A 155 4.71 3.77 22.12
C ILE A 155 5.68 4.97 22.17
N LEU A 156 5.35 6.08 21.52
CA LEU A 156 6.19 7.29 21.54
C LEU A 156 6.42 7.83 22.95
N LYS A 157 5.38 7.85 23.79
CA LYS A 157 5.53 8.28 25.19
C LYS A 157 6.43 7.35 25.98
N SER A 158 6.36 6.03 25.73
CA SER A 158 7.23 5.05 26.40
C SER A 158 8.70 5.22 26.03
N THR A 159 9.01 5.81 24.86
CA THR A 159 10.38 6.15 24.43
C THR A 159 10.78 7.57 24.82
N GLY A 160 10.02 8.27 25.67
CA GLY A 160 10.31 9.63 26.14
C GLY A 160 9.84 10.77 25.22
N VAL A 161 9.17 10.47 24.11
CA VAL A 161 8.66 11.48 23.18
C VAL A 161 7.32 12.04 23.68
N LYS A 162 7.27 13.35 23.96
CA LYS A 162 6.06 14.05 24.40
C LYS A 162 5.22 14.50 23.20
N ILE A 163 4.20 13.72 22.87
CA ILE A 163 3.31 13.99 21.74
C ILE A 163 1.83 13.85 22.11
N SER A 164 0.98 14.63 21.45
CA SER A 164 -0.49 14.57 21.60
C SER A 164 -1.13 13.62 20.58
N PRO A 165 -2.31 13.03 20.88
CA PRO A 165 -3.07 12.27 19.89
C PRO A 165 -3.45 13.08 18.65
N VAL A 166 -3.74 14.39 18.81
CA VAL A 166 -4.06 15.28 17.69
C VAL A 166 -2.88 15.37 16.72
N THR A 167 -1.67 15.61 17.25
CA THR A 167 -0.44 15.69 16.45
C THR A 167 -0.13 14.37 15.73
N VAL A 168 -0.31 13.22 16.40
CA VAL A 168 -0.13 11.92 15.73
C VAL A 168 -1.14 11.75 14.61
N ASN A 169 -2.41 12.10 14.83
CA ASN A 169 -3.44 12.01 13.80
C ASN A 169 -3.12 12.90 12.58
N GLU A 170 -2.63 14.12 12.79
CA GLU A 170 -2.12 14.99 11.73
C GLU A 170 -0.95 14.35 10.97
N TYR A 171 0.02 13.76 11.68
CA TYR A 171 1.13 13.07 11.03
C TYR A 171 0.66 11.88 10.19
N LEU A 172 -0.28 11.06 10.68
CA LEU A 172 -0.84 9.97 9.88
C LEU A 172 -1.53 10.50 8.62
N HIS A 173 -2.26 11.62 8.73
CA HIS A 173 -2.86 12.27 7.57
C HIS A 173 -1.79 12.74 6.57
N TYR A 174 -0.75 13.44 7.01
CA TYR A 174 0.33 13.89 6.12
C TYR A 174 1.07 12.74 5.44
N LEU A 175 1.30 11.65 6.18
CA LEU A 175 1.91 10.44 5.65
C LEU A 175 1.06 9.80 4.56
N GLN A 176 -0.27 9.79 4.74
CA GLN A 176 -1.20 9.31 3.73
C GLN A 176 -1.23 10.21 2.49
N GLU A 177 -1.26 11.53 2.68
CA GLU A 177 -1.23 12.50 1.57
C GLU A 177 0.08 12.45 0.78
N SER A 178 1.20 12.09 1.41
CA SER A 178 2.49 11.88 0.74
C SER A 178 2.59 10.53 0.02
N LEU A 179 1.54 9.71 0.07
CA LEU A 179 1.50 8.32 -0.40
C LEU A 179 2.49 7.37 0.28
N LEU A 180 3.28 7.81 1.27
CA LEU A 180 4.25 6.96 1.96
C LEU A 180 3.58 5.79 2.71
N PHE A 181 2.39 6.05 3.26
CA PHE A 181 1.56 5.03 3.91
C PHE A 181 0.12 5.07 3.43
N GLN A 182 -0.53 3.91 3.42
CA GLN A 182 -1.96 3.76 3.25
C GLN A 182 -2.54 3.16 4.53
N PHE A 183 -3.68 3.69 4.97
CA PHE A 183 -4.38 3.25 6.18
C PHE A 183 -5.71 2.62 5.82
N VAL A 184 -5.76 1.29 5.81
CA VAL A 184 -6.93 0.50 5.41
C VAL A 184 -7.91 0.38 6.58
N PRO A 185 -9.14 0.92 6.49
CA PRO A 185 -10.12 0.85 7.56
C PRO A 185 -10.85 -0.50 7.59
N ILE A 186 -11.57 -0.74 8.69
CA ILE A 186 -12.46 -1.90 8.78
C ILE A 186 -13.63 -1.74 7.80
N PHE A 187 -14.04 -2.83 7.18
CA PHE A 187 -15.28 -2.86 6.44
C PHE A 187 -16.45 -2.78 7.42
N SER A 188 -17.27 -1.73 7.28
CA SER A 188 -18.54 -1.59 7.99
C SER A 188 -19.49 -0.72 7.19
N TYR A 189 -20.78 -0.98 7.27
CA TYR A 189 -21.80 -0.08 6.72
C TYR A 189 -21.97 1.20 7.58
N LYS A 190 -21.42 1.22 8.80
CA LYS A 190 -21.52 2.37 9.71
C LYS A 190 -20.25 3.21 9.61
N VAL A 191 -20.39 4.45 9.15
CA VAL A 191 -19.29 5.41 9.03
C VAL A 191 -18.49 5.57 10.33
N LYS A 192 -19.17 5.53 11.49
CA LYS A 192 -18.53 5.60 12.82
C LYS A 192 -17.45 4.52 13.01
N ASP A 193 -17.67 3.32 12.48
CA ASP A 193 -16.74 2.20 12.69
C ASP A 193 -15.43 2.45 11.93
N HIS A 194 -15.48 3.05 10.74
CA HIS A 194 -14.28 3.45 9.97
C HIS A 194 -13.40 4.46 10.72
N MET A 195 -14.00 5.25 11.60
CA MET A 195 -13.29 6.25 12.42
C MET A 195 -12.81 5.69 13.76
N GLN A 196 -13.57 4.79 14.36
CA GLN A 196 -13.31 4.28 15.71
C GLN A 196 -12.35 3.09 15.72
N TYR A 197 -12.48 2.17 14.76
CA TYR A 197 -11.65 0.98 14.75
C TYR A 197 -10.21 1.30 14.27
N PRO A 198 -9.21 0.54 14.76
CA PRO A 198 -7.85 0.62 14.23
C PRO A 198 -7.82 0.46 12.71
N LYS A 199 -6.81 1.02 12.07
CA LYS A 199 -6.59 0.83 10.62
C LYS A 199 -5.39 -0.08 10.42
N LYS A 200 -5.41 -0.93 9.40
CA LYS A 200 -4.20 -1.62 8.95
C LYS A 200 -3.28 -0.62 8.26
N VAL A 201 -1.98 -0.73 8.52
CA VAL A 201 -0.97 0.20 8.01
C VAL A 201 -0.14 -0.48 6.93
N TYR A 202 -0.11 0.10 5.74
CA TYR A 202 0.72 -0.38 4.63
C TYR A 202 1.65 0.73 4.17
N CYS A 203 2.87 0.39 3.78
CA CYS A 203 3.83 1.30 3.21
C CYS A 203 3.78 1.13 1.70
N VAL A 204 4.01 2.22 0.96
CA VAL A 204 3.97 2.21 -0.49
C VAL A 204 4.93 1.20 -1.13
N ASP A 205 6.02 0.88 -0.44
CA ASP A 205 7.10 0.06 -0.98
C ASP A 205 7.83 -0.72 0.12
N THR A 206 8.09 -2.01 -0.11
CA THR A 206 8.78 -2.86 0.85
C THR A 206 10.27 -2.56 0.98
N GLY A 207 10.91 -1.99 -0.05
CA GLY A 207 12.28 -1.51 0.00
C GLY A 207 12.47 -0.43 1.07
N LEU A 208 11.53 0.52 1.16
CA LEU A 208 11.56 1.56 2.20
C LEU A 208 11.45 0.97 3.61
N ILE A 209 10.56 -0.01 3.81
CA ILE A 209 10.45 -0.75 5.08
C ILE A 209 11.79 -1.37 5.44
N ASN A 210 12.38 -2.08 4.49
CA ASN A 210 13.60 -2.85 4.68
C ASN A 210 14.87 -2.00 4.83
N ALA A 211 14.87 -0.77 4.32
CA ALA A 211 15.99 0.16 4.42
C ALA A 211 16.03 0.90 5.77
N VAL A 212 14.87 1.11 6.40
CA VAL A 212 14.72 1.97 7.59
C VAL A 212 14.36 1.18 8.85
N ALA A 213 13.49 0.18 8.75
CA ALA A 213 13.09 -0.62 9.91
C ALA A 213 14.13 -1.70 10.24
N PHE A 214 14.30 -1.96 11.54
CA PHE A 214 15.13 -3.06 12.00
C PHE A 214 14.51 -4.41 11.60
N ARG A 215 15.32 -5.32 11.05
CA ARG A 215 14.84 -6.62 10.56
C ARG A 215 14.74 -7.65 11.68
N MET A 216 13.61 -8.35 11.73
CA MET A 216 13.49 -9.67 12.36
C MET A 216 13.14 -10.70 11.27
N SER A 217 13.50 -11.97 11.48
CA SER A 217 13.24 -13.07 10.52
C SER A 217 11.75 -13.30 10.23
N GLU A 218 10.85 -12.87 11.11
CA GLU A 218 9.38 -12.98 10.98
C GLU A 218 8.75 -11.99 9.98
N ASN A 219 9.54 -11.19 9.25
CA ASN A 219 9.02 -10.08 8.45
C ASN A 219 8.42 -10.48 7.08
N LEU A 220 8.76 -11.66 6.53
CA LEU A 220 8.36 -12.02 5.15
C LEU A 220 6.85 -12.04 4.94
N GLY A 221 6.08 -12.60 5.88
CA GLY A 221 4.62 -12.61 5.77
C GLY A 221 4.01 -11.20 5.76
N ARG A 222 4.57 -10.30 6.55
CA ARG A 222 4.11 -8.90 6.63
C ARG A 222 4.48 -8.13 5.37
N LEU A 223 5.71 -8.30 4.86
CA LEU A 223 6.14 -7.72 3.58
C LEU A 223 5.29 -8.23 2.42
N ALA A 224 4.96 -9.52 2.42
CA ALA A 224 4.13 -10.14 1.40
C ALA A 224 2.69 -9.60 1.42
N GLU A 225 2.09 -9.48 2.61
CA GLU A 225 0.79 -8.81 2.78
C GLU A 225 0.85 -7.35 2.32
N ASN A 226 1.95 -6.64 2.58
CA ASN A 226 2.13 -5.26 2.13
C ASN A 226 2.21 -5.16 0.61
N VAL A 227 2.94 -6.07 -0.06
CA VAL A 227 2.96 -6.12 -1.53
C VAL A 227 1.56 -6.36 -2.10
N VAL A 228 0.79 -7.27 -1.49
CA VAL A 228 -0.60 -7.50 -1.88
C VAL A 228 -1.42 -6.23 -1.70
N ALA A 229 -1.28 -5.50 -0.58
CA ALA A 229 -1.96 -4.23 -0.37
C ALA A 229 -1.65 -3.20 -1.47
N THR A 230 -0.36 -2.97 -1.75
CA THR A 230 0.08 -2.03 -2.80
C THR A 230 -0.51 -2.41 -4.17
N GLU A 231 -0.48 -3.69 -4.53
CA GLU A 231 -1.08 -4.17 -5.77
C GLU A 231 -2.62 -3.98 -5.79
N LEU A 232 -3.31 -4.20 -4.67
CA LEU A 232 -4.75 -3.95 -4.59
C LEU A 232 -5.08 -2.46 -4.76
N PHE A 233 -4.22 -1.56 -4.26
CA PHE A 233 -4.35 -0.13 -4.51
C PHE A 233 -4.17 0.22 -5.99
N HIS A 234 -3.24 -0.44 -6.70
CA HIS A 234 -3.10 -0.27 -8.15
C HIS A 234 -4.35 -0.70 -8.91
N ARG A 235 -4.93 -1.85 -8.54
CA ARG A 235 -6.07 -2.45 -9.26
C ARG A 235 -7.40 -1.74 -8.98
N TYR A 236 -7.67 -1.41 -7.72
CA TYR A 236 -9.00 -0.99 -7.27
C TYR A 236 -9.04 0.43 -6.67
N GLY A 237 -7.88 1.02 -6.38
CA GLY A 237 -7.75 2.26 -5.62
C GLY A 237 -7.97 2.08 -4.11
N ASP A 238 -7.37 2.98 -3.32
CA ASP A 238 -7.35 2.90 -1.85
C ASP A 238 -8.74 2.88 -1.20
N ASN A 239 -9.74 3.51 -1.84
CA ASN A 239 -11.11 3.62 -1.30
C ASN A 239 -11.93 2.33 -1.44
N SER A 240 -11.41 1.33 -2.15
CA SER A 240 -12.07 0.05 -2.45
C SER A 240 -11.52 -1.10 -1.61
N VAL A 241 -10.55 -0.83 -0.74
CA VAL A 241 -9.82 -1.85 0.04
C VAL A 241 -10.09 -1.62 1.53
N PHE A 242 -10.60 -2.65 2.20
CA PHE A 242 -10.93 -2.67 3.62
C PHE A 242 -10.36 -3.93 4.26
N TYR A 243 -10.31 -4.04 5.59
CA TYR A 243 -10.11 -5.32 6.28
C TYR A 243 -11.39 -5.74 6.98
N TRP A 244 -11.55 -7.01 7.37
CA TRP A 244 -12.70 -7.44 8.18
C TRP A 244 -12.23 -8.08 9.48
N LYS A 245 -13.01 -7.87 10.55
CA LYS A 245 -12.75 -8.50 11.85
C LYS A 245 -14.04 -8.69 12.63
N ASP A 246 -14.22 -9.86 13.22
CA ASP A 246 -15.37 -10.15 14.06
C ASP A 246 -15.10 -9.99 15.56
N ARG A 247 -16.15 -10.26 16.35
CA ARG A 247 -16.12 -10.24 17.81
C ARG A 247 -15.27 -11.37 18.42
N MET A 248 -15.07 -12.46 17.70
CA MET A 248 -14.20 -13.57 18.12
C MET A 248 -12.73 -13.29 17.83
N GLY A 249 -12.41 -12.17 17.18
CA GLY A 249 -11.06 -11.78 16.81
C GLY A 249 -10.55 -12.45 15.53
N ARG A 250 -11.41 -13.13 14.77
CA ARG A 250 -11.08 -13.62 13.43
C ARG A 250 -10.97 -12.41 12.50
N GLU A 251 -9.99 -12.47 11.61
CA GLU A 251 -9.61 -11.34 10.76
C GLU A 251 -9.43 -11.82 9.33
N VAL A 252 -9.90 -11.01 8.39
CA VAL A 252 -9.59 -11.17 6.97
C VAL A 252 -8.83 -9.94 6.51
N ASP A 253 -7.70 -10.15 5.84
CA ASP A 253 -6.76 -9.08 5.55
C ASP A 253 -7.34 -8.04 4.61
N PHE A 254 -8.03 -8.49 3.55
CA PHE A 254 -8.64 -7.60 2.57
C PHE A 254 -10.08 -8.00 2.19
N VAL A 255 -10.94 -7.00 2.16
CA VAL A 255 -12.28 -7.00 1.57
C VAL A 255 -12.26 -5.98 0.44
N ILE A 256 -12.44 -6.47 -0.79
CA ILE A 256 -12.56 -5.60 -1.97
C ILE A 256 -14.02 -5.19 -2.10
N VAL A 257 -14.26 -3.89 -2.20
CA VAL A 257 -15.59 -3.31 -2.27
C VAL A 257 -15.74 -2.54 -3.57
N GLU A 258 -16.78 -2.85 -4.33
CA GLU A 258 -17.15 -2.13 -5.54
C GLU A 258 -18.63 -1.75 -5.46
N ASN A 259 -18.99 -0.53 -5.85
CA ASN A 259 -20.37 -0.04 -5.77
C ASN A 259 -21.01 -0.22 -4.38
N ARG A 260 -20.22 -0.02 -3.32
CA ARG A 260 -20.59 -0.20 -1.90
C ARG A 260 -20.94 -1.63 -1.49
N LYS A 261 -20.57 -2.64 -2.29
CA LYS A 261 -20.79 -4.06 -1.98
C LYS A 261 -19.47 -4.81 -1.90
N PRO A 262 -19.26 -5.65 -0.87
CA PRO A 262 -18.15 -6.60 -0.85
C PRO A 262 -18.20 -7.52 -2.09
N LEU A 263 -17.10 -7.57 -2.83
CA LEU A 263 -16.94 -8.34 -4.06
C LEU A 263 -16.05 -9.57 -3.84
N GLN A 264 -14.97 -9.40 -3.07
CA GLN A 264 -13.95 -10.42 -2.90
C GLN A 264 -13.34 -10.35 -1.51
N LEU A 265 -13.04 -11.52 -0.95
CA LEU A 265 -12.26 -11.67 0.28
C LEU A 265 -10.88 -12.24 -0.06
N ILE A 266 -9.84 -11.63 0.48
CA ILE A 266 -8.46 -12.04 0.26
C ILE A 266 -7.76 -12.16 1.62
N GLN A 267 -7.20 -13.34 1.88
CA GLN A 267 -6.34 -13.60 3.03
C GLN A 267 -4.91 -13.83 2.56
N VAL A 268 -3.91 -13.32 3.27
CA VAL A 268 -2.49 -13.50 2.94
C VAL A 268 -1.82 -14.31 4.02
N THR A 269 -1.15 -15.40 3.63
CA THR A 269 -0.45 -16.26 4.57
C THR A 269 0.79 -16.86 3.92
N TRP A 270 1.97 -16.47 4.41
CA TRP A 270 3.23 -16.89 3.81
C TRP A 270 3.40 -18.42 3.85
N ASP A 271 3.18 -19.02 5.01
CA ASP A 271 3.35 -20.46 5.23
C ASP A 271 2.04 -21.12 5.69
N VAL A 272 1.53 -22.01 4.84
CA VAL A 272 0.35 -22.86 5.12
C VAL A 272 0.70 -24.30 5.48
N GLY A 273 1.99 -24.64 5.59
CA GLY A 273 2.46 -25.96 6.00
C GLY A 273 2.06 -26.32 7.44
N ASN A 274 1.86 -25.30 8.29
CA ASN A 274 1.28 -25.50 9.61
C ASN A 274 -0.24 -25.62 9.53
N ARG A 275 -0.76 -26.83 9.81
CA ARG A 275 -2.21 -27.12 9.82
C ARG A 275 -3.01 -26.18 10.71
N ARG A 276 -2.49 -25.75 11.88
CA ARG A 276 -3.19 -24.82 12.78
C ARG A 276 -3.34 -23.44 12.15
N THR A 277 -2.29 -22.94 11.49
CA THR A 277 -2.32 -21.67 10.75
C THR A 277 -3.34 -21.78 9.62
N ARG A 278 -3.24 -22.81 8.79
CA ARG A 278 -4.16 -23.06 7.68
C ARG A 278 -5.63 -23.12 8.13
N ASP A 279 -5.94 -23.89 9.18
CA ASP A 279 -7.30 -24.01 9.72
C ASP A 279 -7.81 -22.69 10.32
N ARG A 280 -6.92 -21.85 10.85
CA ARG A 280 -7.27 -20.50 11.33
C ARG A 280 -7.64 -19.59 10.16
N GLU A 281 -6.80 -19.52 9.12
CA GLU A 281 -7.03 -18.68 7.95
C GLU A 281 -8.32 -19.06 7.23
N ILE A 282 -8.55 -20.36 7.01
CA ILE A 282 -9.78 -20.87 6.36
C ILE A 282 -11.03 -20.53 7.19
N ARG A 283 -10.98 -20.68 8.52
CA ARG A 283 -12.12 -20.34 9.38
C ARG A 283 -12.44 -18.84 9.39
N ALA A 284 -11.42 -17.99 9.30
CA ALA A 284 -11.62 -16.55 9.26
C ALA A 284 -12.30 -16.12 7.96
N ILE A 285 -11.78 -16.55 6.80
CA ILE A 285 -12.35 -16.18 5.49
C ILE A 285 -13.76 -16.74 5.29
N LEU A 286 -14.05 -17.97 5.75
CA LEU A 286 -15.40 -18.54 5.69
C LEU A 286 -16.40 -17.77 6.57
N SER A 287 -15.97 -17.30 7.74
CA SER A 287 -16.82 -16.50 8.62
C SER A 287 -17.17 -15.15 8.00
N ALA A 288 -16.19 -14.48 7.40
CA ALA A 288 -16.42 -13.24 6.69
C ALA A 288 -17.29 -13.46 5.45
N ALA A 289 -17.10 -14.57 4.73
CA ALA A 289 -17.90 -14.94 3.56
C ALA A 289 -19.38 -15.13 3.90
N GLU A 290 -19.65 -15.75 5.05
CA GLU A 290 -21.00 -15.93 5.59
C GLU A 290 -21.63 -14.59 5.98
N GLU A 291 -20.93 -13.78 6.79
CA GLU A 291 -21.45 -12.49 7.26
C GLU A 291 -21.70 -11.50 6.12
N LEU A 292 -20.77 -11.43 5.16
CA LEU A 292 -20.79 -10.45 4.07
C LEU A 292 -21.47 -10.97 2.80
N SER A 293 -21.88 -12.24 2.77
CA SER A 293 -22.47 -12.89 1.58
C SER A 293 -21.58 -12.79 0.33
N VAL A 294 -20.29 -13.10 0.48
CA VAL A 294 -19.29 -13.06 -0.61
C VAL A 294 -18.83 -14.46 -0.97
N ASP A 295 -18.85 -14.80 -2.26
CA ASP A 295 -18.44 -16.14 -2.74
C ASP A 295 -17.04 -16.18 -3.36
N LYS A 296 -16.47 -15.04 -3.73
CA LYS A 296 -15.11 -14.97 -4.29
C LYS A 296 -14.09 -14.95 -3.14
N LEU A 297 -13.54 -16.12 -2.82
CA LEU A 297 -12.62 -16.33 -1.70
C LEU A 297 -11.23 -16.70 -2.20
N LEU A 298 -10.23 -15.89 -1.85
CA LEU A 298 -8.84 -16.07 -2.27
C LEU A 298 -7.92 -16.11 -1.05
N ILE A 299 -7.01 -17.07 -1.03
CA ILE A 299 -5.92 -17.15 -0.06
C ILE A 299 -4.61 -17.09 -0.84
N LEU A 300 -3.83 -16.05 -0.58
CA LEU A 300 -2.53 -15.85 -1.22
C LEU A 300 -1.42 -16.42 -0.34
N THR A 301 -0.56 -17.24 -0.93
CA THR A 301 0.50 -17.96 -0.22
C THR A 301 1.89 -17.76 -0.80
N ALA A 302 2.95 -18.22 -0.14
CA ALA A 302 4.29 -18.16 -0.74
C ALA A 302 4.41 -19.06 -1.98
N ASN A 303 3.86 -20.29 -1.92
CA ASN A 303 4.14 -21.34 -2.92
C ASN A 303 3.03 -22.39 -3.11
N THR A 304 1.96 -22.34 -2.32
CA THR A 304 0.87 -23.34 -2.35
C THR A 304 -0.20 -22.91 -3.35
N GLU A 305 -0.53 -23.82 -4.26
CA GLU A 305 -1.60 -23.67 -5.24
C GLU A 305 -2.59 -24.82 -5.07
N GLU A 306 -3.83 -24.52 -4.71
CA GLU A 306 -4.85 -25.52 -4.40
C GLU A 306 -6.26 -24.92 -4.54
N ARG A 307 -7.26 -25.75 -4.85
CA ARG A 307 -8.67 -25.36 -4.76
C ARG A 307 -9.36 -26.21 -3.71
N LEU A 308 -9.99 -25.54 -2.76
CA LEU A 308 -10.70 -26.18 -1.66
C LEU A 308 -12.20 -25.94 -1.80
N ARG A 309 -13.00 -26.95 -1.49
CA ARG A 309 -14.45 -26.81 -1.37
C ARG A 309 -14.90 -27.14 0.04
N ILE A 310 -15.35 -26.13 0.78
CA ILE A 310 -15.75 -26.26 2.20
C ILE A 310 -17.09 -25.54 2.38
N ASN A 311 -18.06 -26.20 3.02
CA ASN A 311 -19.40 -25.65 3.25
C ASN A 311 -20.05 -25.09 1.96
N GLN A 312 -19.91 -25.81 0.85
CA GLN A 312 -20.41 -25.42 -0.49
C GLN A 312 -19.76 -24.15 -1.09
N ARG A 313 -18.70 -23.61 -0.48
CA ARG A 313 -17.92 -22.48 -0.99
C ARG A 313 -16.59 -22.96 -1.53
N ASP A 314 -16.19 -22.39 -2.66
CA ASP A 314 -14.90 -22.63 -3.27
C ASP A 314 -13.89 -21.58 -2.76
N ILE A 315 -12.72 -22.03 -2.31
CA ILE A 315 -11.60 -21.19 -1.89
C ILE A 315 -10.44 -21.49 -2.82
N GLU A 316 -9.92 -20.46 -3.46
CA GLU A 316 -8.72 -20.57 -4.30
C GLU A 316 -7.48 -20.20 -3.48
N MET A 317 -6.48 -21.09 -3.45
CA MET A 317 -5.15 -20.82 -2.92
C MET A 317 -4.19 -20.60 -4.07
N VAL A 318 -3.51 -19.45 -4.11
CA VAL A 318 -2.60 -19.09 -5.21
C VAL A 318 -1.30 -18.52 -4.65
N PRO A 319 -0.12 -18.87 -5.21
CA PRO A 319 1.12 -18.19 -4.88
C PRO A 319 1.05 -16.69 -5.21
N ILE A 320 1.54 -15.83 -4.30
CA ILE A 320 1.47 -14.37 -4.44
C ILE A 320 2.10 -13.92 -5.77
N TRP A 321 3.30 -14.41 -6.08
CA TRP A 321 3.98 -14.06 -7.33
C TRP A 321 3.15 -14.38 -8.57
N LYS A 322 2.38 -15.48 -8.54
CA LYS A 322 1.51 -15.88 -9.67
C LYS A 322 0.30 -14.97 -9.79
N TRP A 323 -0.31 -14.62 -8.66
CA TRP A 323 -1.43 -13.67 -8.60
C TRP A 323 -1.04 -12.25 -9.05
N LEU A 324 0.18 -11.82 -8.73
CA LEU A 324 0.72 -10.52 -9.16
C LEU A 324 0.86 -10.42 -10.68
N LEU A 325 1.07 -11.54 -11.38
CA LEU A 325 1.18 -11.56 -12.86
C LEU A 325 -0.15 -11.56 -13.60
N GLN A 326 -1.25 -11.78 -12.88
CA GLN A 326 -2.60 -11.67 -13.43
C GLN A 326 -3.08 -10.22 -13.49
N ALA A 327 -2.27 -9.27 -13.03
CA ALA A 327 -2.56 -7.85 -13.17
C ALA A 327 -2.47 -7.44 -14.65
N GLU A 328 -3.56 -6.94 -15.21
CA GLU A 328 -3.48 -6.19 -16.46
C GLU A 328 -2.68 -4.92 -16.17
N SER A 329 -1.56 -4.72 -16.89
CA SER A 329 -0.88 -3.43 -16.90
C SER A 329 -1.84 -2.41 -17.48
N ARG A 330 -2.28 -1.43 -16.67
CA ARG A 330 -3.07 -0.31 -17.16
C ARG A 330 -2.23 0.65 -17.98
#